data_AF-A0A1B0BVP8-F1
#
_entry.id   AF-A0A1B0BVP8-F1
#
_cell.length_a   1.000
_cell.length_b   1.000
_cell.length_c   1.000
_cell.angle_alpha   90.00
_cell.angle_beta   90.00
_cell.angle_gamma   90.00
#
_symmetry.space_group_name_H-M   'P 1'
#
loop_
_entity.id
_entity.type
_entity.pdbx_description
1 polymer ?
#
loop_
_entity_poly.entity_id
_entity_poly.type
_entity_poly.pdbx_seq_one_letter_code
_entity_poly.pdbx_strand_id
1 'polypeptide(L)'
;MVCSRIKKVTNEISMENKPHFSIVFVVIISLTASMLCSNAQLEAKNPVTDVCLGCLCEATSGCKQTAICNYGACGLFRVTSAYWVDGGKLTLSNESPDLPEAFPNCVNDPYCAANTIQNYMTRYKQDCNDDGEINCYDYAAIHRLGGYACKGALPPGYYETLNSCLRYHSYN
;
A
#
# COMPACT_ATOMS: atom_id res chain seq x y z
N MET A 1 -54.62 -9.41 34.81
CA MET A 1 -55.21 -10.76 34.75
C MET A 1 -54.13 -11.75 35.19
N VAL A 2 -54.24 -12.21 36.45
CA VAL A 2 -53.93 -13.55 37.03
C VAL A 2 -52.70 -14.28 36.46
N CYS A 3 -51.55 -14.42 37.15
CA CYS A 3 -51.19 -15.16 38.39
C CYS A 3 -51.18 -16.71 38.26
N SER A 4 -50.00 -17.32 38.30
CA SER A 4 -49.64 -18.57 39.06
C SER A 4 -48.19 -18.97 38.72
N ARG A 5 -47.20 -18.85 39.61
CA ARG A 5 -46.78 -19.76 40.69
C ARG A 5 -46.69 -21.25 40.30
N ILE A 6 -45.46 -21.74 40.12
CA ILE A 6 -45.13 -23.16 40.30
C ILE A 6 -44.00 -23.25 41.34
N LYS A 7 -44.25 -24.11 42.34
CA LYS A 7 -43.39 -24.39 43.49
C LYS A 7 -42.25 -25.35 43.11
N LYS A 8 -41.14 -25.18 43.84
CA LYS A 8 -39.97 -26.05 43.97
C LYS A 8 -40.36 -27.49 44.33
N VAL A 9 -39.73 -28.49 43.72
CA VAL A 9 -39.50 -29.81 44.34
C VAL A 9 -38.06 -30.21 44.05
N THR A 10 -37.29 -30.29 45.12
CA THR A 10 -35.94 -30.82 45.23
C THR A 10 -35.94 -32.32 44.95
N ASN A 11 -34.95 -32.84 44.23
CA ASN A 11 -34.50 -34.21 44.44
C ASN A 11 -32.97 -34.27 44.37
N GLU A 12 -32.47 -35.13 45.24
CA GLU A 12 -31.15 -35.10 45.84
C GLU A 12 -30.02 -35.49 44.90
N ILE A 13 -28.85 -34.95 45.22
CA ILE A 13 -27.54 -35.28 44.67
C ILE A 13 -27.15 -36.66 45.17
N SER A 14 -26.72 -37.56 44.28
CA SER A 14 -25.72 -38.56 44.64
C SER A 14 -24.60 -38.52 43.62
N MET A 15 -23.43 -38.09 44.09
CA MET A 15 -22.17 -38.09 43.37
C MET A 15 -21.55 -39.48 43.52
N GLU A 16 -21.38 -40.20 42.41
CA GLU A 16 -20.41 -41.29 42.33
C GLU A 16 -19.40 -40.99 41.23
N ASN A 17 -18.14 -41.09 41.60
CA ASN A 17 -16.98 -40.47 40.96
C ASN A 17 -16.16 -41.52 40.22
N LYS A 18 -15.98 -41.36 38.90
CA LYS A 18 -14.74 -41.66 38.12
C LYS A 18 -15.01 -41.60 36.61
N PRO A 19 -13.99 -41.54 35.73
CA PRO A 19 -12.62 -41.03 35.92
C PRO A 19 -12.22 -40.06 34.79
N HIS A 20 -11.54 -38.97 35.14
CA HIS A 20 -10.27 -38.48 34.55
C HIS A 20 -10.04 -38.40 33.02
N PHE A 21 -11.04 -38.61 32.16
CA PHE A 21 -10.90 -38.60 30.70
C PHE A 21 -11.37 -37.28 30.08
N SER A 22 -12.33 -36.61 30.73
CA SER A 22 -12.85 -35.31 30.26
C SER A 22 -11.85 -34.17 30.39
N ILE A 23 -10.97 -34.18 31.40
CA ILE A 23 -10.07 -33.05 31.65
C ILE A 23 -8.99 -32.97 30.56
N VAL A 24 -8.46 -34.11 30.11
CA VAL A 24 -7.42 -34.16 29.06
C VAL A 24 -7.98 -33.65 27.72
N PHE A 25 -9.20 -34.05 27.37
CA PHE A 25 -9.87 -33.59 26.15
C PHE A 25 -10.16 -32.08 26.16
N VAL A 26 -10.57 -31.52 27.31
CA VAL A 26 -10.84 -30.09 27.45
C VAL A 26 -9.55 -29.26 27.36
N VAL A 27 -8.45 -29.74 27.95
CA VAL A 27 -7.15 -29.04 27.89
C VAL A 27 -6.59 -28.99 26.46
N ILE A 28 -6.73 -30.07 25.69
CA ILE A 28 -6.28 -30.11 24.28
C ILE A 28 -7.10 -29.16 23.40
N ILE A 29 -8.42 -29.09 23.60
CA ILE A 29 -9.31 -28.16 22.87
C ILE A 29 -9.01 -26.70 23.25
N SER A 30 -8.68 -26.43 24.51
CA SER A 30 -8.28 -25.07 24.93
C SER A 30 -6.89 -24.65 24.42
N LEU A 31 -5.95 -25.59 24.27
CA LEU A 31 -4.60 -25.31 23.74
C LEU A 31 -4.61 -25.07 22.22
N THR A 32 -5.53 -25.69 21.47
CA THR A 32 -5.67 -25.44 20.02
C THR A 32 -6.47 -24.17 19.73
N ALA A 33 -7.36 -23.74 20.63
CA ALA A 33 -8.13 -22.50 20.49
C ALA A 33 -7.28 -21.22 20.54
N SER A 34 -6.08 -21.27 21.14
CA SER A 34 -5.13 -20.15 21.15
C SER A 34 -4.33 -19.96 19.85
N MET A 35 -4.50 -20.83 18.84
CA MET A 35 -3.70 -20.81 17.62
C MET A 35 -4.40 -20.18 16.40
N LEU A 36 -5.47 -19.42 16.62
CA LEU A 36 -6.18 -18.67 15.57
C LEU A 36 -6.01 -17.15 15.73
N CYS A 37 -4.77 -16.68 15.89
CA CYS A 37 -4.43 -15.33 15.46
C CYS A 37 -4.05 -15.43 13.98
N SER A 38 -5.06 -15.37 13.10
CA SER A 38 -4.81 -15.14 11.69
C SER A 38 -4.10 -13.80 11.56
N ASN A 39 -2.82 -13.83 11.21
CA ASN A 39 -2.13 -12.65 10.71
C ASN A 39 -2.82 -12.27 9.39
N ALA A 40 -3.80 -11.35 9.46
CA ALA A 40 -4.21 -10.60 8.28
C ALA A 40 -3.03 -9.70 7.90
N GLN A 41 -2.07 -10.27 7.17
CA GLN A 41 -1.12 -9.46 6.40
C GLN A 41 -1.98 -8.77 5.35
N LEU A 42 -2.45 -7.56 5.66
CA LEU A 42 -2.96 -6.65 4.65
C LEU A 42 -1.76 -6.34 3.77
N GLU A 43 -1.59 -7.10 2.69
CA GLU A 43 -0.77 -6.68 1.57
C GLU A 43 -1.22 -5.26 1.25
N ALA A 44 -0.35 -4.28 1.50
CA ALA A 44 -0.63 -2.91 1.10
C ALA A 44 -0.73 -2.93 -0.42
N LYS A 45 -1.95 -3.04 -0.93
CA LYS A 45 -2.22 -3.02 -2.36
C LYS A 45 -1.56 -1.76 -2.89
N ASN A 46 -0.56 -1.94 -3.75
CA ASN A 46 0.13 -0.88 -4.45
C ASN A 46 -0.91 0.15 -4.96
N PRO A 47 -0.89 1.40 -4.46
CA PRO A 47 -1.95 2.37 -4.74
C PRO A 47 -1.99 2.78 -6.21
N VAL A 48 -0.86 2.68 -6.92
CA VAL A 48 -0.71 3.04 -8.32
C VAL A 48 -0.77 1.78 -9.17
N THR A 49 -1.61 1.75 -10.20
CA THR A 49 -1.68 0.62 -11.14
C THR A 49 -0.49 0.63 -12.11
N ASP A 50 -0.19 -0.52 -12.72
CA ASP A 50 0.88 -0.61 -13.74
C ASP A 50 0.63 0.30 -14.94
N VAL A 51 -0.65 0.42 -15.37
CA VAL A 51 -1.06 1.37 -16.41
C VAL A 51 -0.75 2.81 -15.98
N CYS A 52 -1.09 3.17 -14.74
CA CYS A 52 -0.80 4.51 -14.24
C CYS A 52 0.71 4.76 -14.17
N LEU A 53 1.50 3.82 -13.66
CA LEU A 53 2.97 3.90 -13.67
C LEU A 53 3.52 4.10 -15.09
N GLY A 54 3.01 3.36 -16.08
CA GLY A 54 3.37 3.54 -17.49
C GLY A 54 3.08 4.96 -17.98
N CYS A 55 1.87 5.46 -17.75
CA CYS A 55 1.50 6.81 -18.18
C CYS A 55 2.26 7.92 -17.44
N LEU A 56 2.59 7.73 -16.16
CA LEU A 56 3.47 8.64 -15.42
C LEU A 56 4.86 8.69 -16.05
N CYS A 57 5.42 7.53 -16.39
CA CYS A 57 6.71 7.40 -17.04
C CYS A 57 6.74 8.09 -18.41
N GLU A 58 5.70 7.91 -19.23
CA GLU A 58 5.57 8.56 -20.53
C GLU A 58 5.48 10.08 -20.39
N ALA A 59 4.60 10.58 -19.52
CA ALA A 59 4.43 12.02 -19.30
C ALA A 59 5.69 12.68 -18.71
N THR A 60 6.44 11.96 -17.87
CA THR A 60 7.63 12.48 -17.19
C THR A 60 8.87 12.53 -18.08
N SER A 61 9.14 11.48 -18.88
CA SER A 61 10.37 11.39 -19.67
C SER A 61 10.23 10.74 -21.05
N GLY A 62 9.01 10.39 -21.45
CA GLY A 62 8.76 9.50 -22.58
C GLY A 62 9.31 8.09 -22.34
N CYS A 63 9.37 7.66 -21.07
CA CYS A 63 10.00 6.41 -20.64
C CYS A 63 11.44 6.19 -21.11
N LYS A 64 12.17 7.28 -21.37
CA LYS A 64 13.56 7.19 -21.80
C LYS A 64 14.43 6.84 -20.60
N GLN A 65 14.90 5.59 -20.58
CA GLN A 65 15.93 5.15 -19.64
C GLN A 65 17.23 5.91 -19.94
N THR A 66 17.49 6.93 -19.13
CA THR A 66 18.79 7.58 -19.09
C THR A 66 19.39 7.25 -17.74
N ALA A 67 20.48 6.49 -17.71
CA ALA A 67 21.21 6.17 -16.47
C ALA A 67 21.86 7.39 -15.79
N ILE A 68 21.55 8.60 -16.26
CA ILE A 68 22.17 9.86 -15.85
C ILE A 68 21.13 10.68 -15.10
N CYS A 69 21.48 11.04 -13.87
CA CYS A 69 20.80 12.07 -13.12
C CYS A 69 21.04 13.44 -13.77
N ASN A 70 19.98 14.13 -14.12
CA ASN A 70 20.04 15.44 -14.76
C ASN A 70 19.33 16.46 -13.84
N TYR A 71 20.05 17.51 -13.45
CA TYR A 71 19.60 18.51 -12.47
C TYR A 71 19.04 17.92 -11.16
N GLY A 72 19.64 16.82 -10.67
CA GLY A 72 19.23 16.18 -9.41
C GLY A 72 18.01 15.26 -9.49
N ALA A 73 17.46 15.04 -10.70
CA ALA A 73 16.38 14.08 -10.97
C ALA A 73 16.90 12.93 -11.86
N CYS A 74 16.57 11.69 -11.51
CA CYS A 74 17.19 10.50 -12.09
C CYS A 74 16.15 9.52 -12.64
N GLY A 75 16.59 8.65 -13.56
CA GLY A 75 15.79 7.56 -14.11
C GLY A 75 14.63 7.99 -15.00
N LEU A 76 13.84 6.99 -15.40
CA LEU A 76 12.66 7.17 -16.27
C LEU A 76 11.52 7.95 -15.59
N PHE A 77 11.48 7.94 -14.26
CA PHE A 77 10.50 8.68 -13.47
C PHE A 77 11.01 10.02 -12.93
N ARG A 78 12.23 10.46 -13.29
CA ARG A 78 12.82 11.74 -12.85
C ARG A 78 12.68 11.95 -11.33
N VAL A 79 12.96 10.91 -10.55
CA VAL A 79 12.85 10.92 -9.09
C VAL A 79 14.00 11.74 -8.52
N THR A 80 13.71 12.61 -7.55
CA THR A 80 14.72 13.38 -6.80
C THR A 80 15.12 12.65 -5.52
N SER A 81 16.25 13.01 -4.93
CA SER A 81 16.70 12.39 -3.68
C SER A 81 15.68 12.55 -2.54
N ALA A 82 15.08 13.73 -2.38
CA ALA A 82 14.05 13.96 -1.37
C ALA A 82 12.80 13.09 -1.59
N TYR A 83 12.37 12.92 -2.85
CA TYR A 83 11.27 12.02 -3.20
C TYR A 83 11.61 10.58 -2.82
N TRP A 84 12.81 10.11 -3.13
CA TRP A 84 13.27 8.76 -2.79
C TRP A 84 13.36 8.54 -1.28
N VAL A 85 13.82 9.54 -0.52
CA VAL A 85 13.84 9.48 0.95
C VAL A 85 12.42 9.30 1.50
N ASP A 86 11.47 10.09 1.01
CA ASP A 86 10.07 9.96 1.44
C ASP A 86 9.39 8.68 0.94
N GLY A 87 9.87 8.12 -0.17
CA GLY A 87 9.51 6.79 -0.70
C GLY A 87 10.18 5.62 0.04
N GLY A 88 10.85 5.87 1.17
CA GLY A 88 11.37 4.83 2.05
C GLY A 88 12.83 4.47 1.84
N LYS A 89 13.59 5.25 1.05
CA LYS A 89 15.01 5.01 0.76
C LYS A 89 15.28 3.58 0.25
N LEU A 90 14.48 3.11 -0.70
CA LEU A 90 14.65 1.76 -1.26
C LEU A 90 16.03 1.60 -1.90
N THR A 91 16.62 0.41 -1.78
CA THR A 91 17.96 0.15 -2.30
C THR A 91 18.01 -1.17 -3.07
N LEU A 92 19.07 -1.38 -3.85
CA LEU A 92 19.28 -2.63 -4.59
C LEU A 92 20.28 -3.52 -3.84
N SER A 93 20.15 -4.83 -3.99
CA SER A 93 21.14 -5.81 -3.50
C SER A 93 21.49 -5.69 -2.01
N ASN A 94 20.55 -5.22 -1.18
CA ASN A 94 20.76 -4.94 0.26
C ASN A 94 21.90 -3.95 0.56
N GLU A 95 22.22 -3.05 -0.37
CA GLU A 95 23.16 -1.96 -0.10
C GLU A 95 22.60 -1.02 0.99
N SER A 96 23.50 -0.34 1.72
CA SER A 96 23.10 0.61 2.74
C SER A 96 22.43 1.85 2.11
N PRO A 97 21.27 2.31 2.63
CA PRO A 97 20.60 3.51 2.14
C PRO A 97 21.35 4.82 2.43
N ASP A 98 22.44 4.76 3.21
CA ASP A 98 23.28 5.93 3.49
C ASP A 98 24.45 6.07 2.50
N LEU A 99 24.62 5.11 1.57
CA LEU A 99 25.60 5.24 0.50
C LEU A 99 25.17 6.32 -0.50
N PRO A 100 26.08 7.19 -0.97
CA PRO A 100 25.78 8.17 -2.00
C PRO A 100 25.20 7.56 -3.28
N GLU A 101 25.61 6.33 -3.61
CA GLU A 101 25.20 5.59 -4.79
C GLU A 101 23.82 4.91 -4.64
N ALA A 102 23.33 4.71 -3.41
CA ALA A 102 22.07 3.98 -3.19
C ALA A 102 20.87 4.65 -3.85
N PHE A 103 20.79 5.99 -3.78
CA PHE A 103 19.77 6.76 -4.46
C PHE A 103 19.81 6.55 -5.99
N PRO A 104 20.89 6.93 -6.71
CA PRO A 104 20.93 6.78 -8.16
C PRO A 104 20.88 5.31 -8.61
N ASN A 105 21.40 4.35 -7.84
CA ASN A 105 21.29 2.93 -8.16
C ASN A 105 19.81 2.50 -8.20
N CYS A 106 19.06 2.79 -7.14
CA CYS A 106 17.65 2.43 -7.06
C CYS A 106 16.81 3.13 -8.13
N VAL A 107 16.86 4.47 -8.21
CA VAL A 107 15.88 5.19 -9.05
C VAL A 107 16.18 5.11 -10.55
N ASN A 108 17.36 4.61 -10.95
CA ASN A 108 17.64 4.24 -12.34
C ASN A 108 17.21 2.80 -12.67
N ASP A 109 17.00 1.93 -11.68
CA ASP A 109 16.36 0.63 -11.88
C ASP A 109 14.84 0.78 -11.99
N PRO A 110 14.19 0.27 -13.05
CA PRO A 110 12.75 0.48 -13.25
C PRO A 110 11.87 -0.04 -12.10
N TYR A 111 12.23 -1.16 -11.49
CA TYR A 111 11.42 -1.78 -10.44
C TYR A 111 11.59 -1.04 -9.11
N CYS A 112 12.83 -0.70 -8.74
CA CYS A 112 13.09 0.04 -7.51
C CYS A 112 12.54 1.48 -7.60
N ALA A 113 12.60 2.11 -8.78
CA ALA A 113 11.97 3.40 -9.03
C ALA A 113 10.44 3.34 -8.93
N ALA A 114 9.81 2.33 -9.54
CA ALA A 114 8.36 2.13 -9.44
C ALA A 114 7.91 1.90 -7.99
N ASN A 115 8.61 1.04 -7.24
CA ASN A 115 8.32 0.80 -5.82
C ASN A 115 8.52 2.05 -4.95
N THR A 116 9.52 2.88 -5.28
CA THR A 116 9.72 4.18 -4.64
C THR A 116 8.49 5.08 -4.84
N ILE A 117 7.91 5.08 -6.04
CA ILE A 117 6.66 5.81 -6.34
C ILE A 117 5.48 5.23 -5.57
N GLN A 118 5.33 3.90 -5.50
CA GLN A 118 4.25 3.27 -4.73
C GLN A 118 4.27 3.69 -3.25
N ASN A 119 5.46 3.70 -2.64
CA ASN A 119 5.64 4.14 -1.26
C ASN A 119 5.35 5.64 -1.09
N TYR A 120 5.84 6.47 -2.01
CA TYR A 120 5.58 7.91 -1.99
C TYR A 120 4.07 8.20 -2.11
N MET A 121 3.36 7.50 -3.00
CA MET A 121 1.90 7.64 -3.14
C MET A 121 1.16 7.12 -1.91
N THR A 122 1.63 6.05 -1.27
CA THR A 122 1.05 5.59 0.00
C THR A 122 1.08 6.69 1.06
N ARG A 123 2.15 7.50 1.08
CA ARG A 123 2.33 8.61 2.02
C ARG A 123 1.54 9.87 1.65
N TYR A 124 1.46 10.21 0.36
CA TYR A 124 0.97 11.50 -0.10
C TYR A 124 -0.36 11.47 -0.86
N LYS A 125 -0.97 10.29 -1.06
CA LYS A 125 -2.26 10.15 -1.74
C LYS A 125 -3.31 11.06 -1.10
N GLN A 126 -3.96 11.83 -1.94
CA GLN A 126 -5.06 12.72 -1.61
C GLN A 126 -5.79 13.05 -2.92
N ASP A 127 -7.04 13.50 -2.80
CA ASP A 127 -7.78 14.06 -3.92
C ASP A 127 -7.23 15.47 -4.21
N CYS A 128 -6.57 15.60 -5.36
CA CYS A 128 -5.84 16.81 -5.75
C CYS A 128 -6.67 17.71 -6.67
N ASN A 129 -7.65 17.15 -7.38
CA ASN A 129 -8.52 17.87 -8.31
C ASN A 129 -9.94 18.12 -7.74
N ASP A 130 -10.21 17.69 -6.51
CA ASP A 130 -11.48 17.82 -5.78
C ASP A 130 -12.66 17.13 -6.50
N ASP A 131 -12.40 16.00 -7.18
CA ASP A 131 -13.42 15.21 -7.90
C ASP A 131 -14.08 14.11 -7.05
N GLY A 132 -13.59 13.90 -5.81
CA GLY A 132 -14.10 12.92 -4.86
C GLY A 132 -13.48 11.53 -4.99
N GLU A 133 -12.57 11.32 -5.94
CA GLU A 133 -11.82 10.09 -6.12
C GLU A 133 -10.31 10.30 -5.92
N ILE A 134 -9.58 9.23 -5.63
CA ILE A 134 -8.11 9.24 -5.67
C ILE A 134 -7.70 8.28 -6.77
N ASN A 135 -7.27 8.83 -7.90
CA ASN A 135 -7.00 8.10 -9.12
C ASN A 135 -5.64 8.51 -9.75
N CYS A 136 -5.39 8.09 -10.99
CA CYS A 136 -4.11 8.34 -11.64
C CYS A 136 -3.83 9.83 -11.91
N TYR A 137 -4.88 10.65 -12.08
CA TYR A 137 -4.70 12.10 -12.25
C TYR A 137 -4.13 12.73 -10.96
N ASP A 138 -4.58 12.27 -9.78
CA ASP A 138 -4.03 12.72 -8.50
C ASP A 138 -2.60 12.26 -8.30
N TYR A 139 -2.31 10.98 -8.59
CA TYR A 139 -0.96 10.46 -8.51
C TYR A 139 -0.01 11.19 -9.46
N ALA A 140 -0.47 11.60 -10.64
CA ALA A 140 0.32 12.41 -11.57
C ALA A 140 0.58 13.81 -11.03
N ALA A 141 -0.42 14.44 -10.41
CA ALA A 141 -0.26 15.73 -9.75
C ALA A 141 0.74 15.65 -8.59
N ILE A 142 0.61 14.64 -7.72
CA ILE A 142 1.53 14.39 -6.61
C ILE A 142 2.95 14.10 -7.11
N HIS A 143 3.10 13.28 -8.16
CA HIS A 143 4.41 12.96 -8.72
C HIS A 143 5.10 14.19 -9.30
N ARG A 144 4.34 15.03 -10.01
CA ARG A 144 4.88 16.17 -10.75
C ARG A 144 5.11 17.41 -9.88
N LEU A 145 4.23 17.67 -8.93
CA LEU A 145 4.23 18.88 -8.11
C LEU A 145 4.67 18.63 -6.66
N GLY A 146 4.71 17.36 -6.23
CA GLY A 146 4.91 16.97 -4.84
C GLY A 146 3.59 16.92 -4.06
N GLY A 147 3.56 16.15 -2.97
CA GLY A 147 2.34 15.89 -2.20
C GLY A 147 1.65 17.15 -1.67
N TYR A 148 2.39 18.17 -1.22
CA TYR A 148 1.79 19.38 -0.64
C TYR A 148 1.30 20.40 -1.69
N ALA A 149 1.71 20.26 -2.95
CA ALA A 149 1.41 21.22 -4.02
C ALA A 149 0.57 20.61 -5.15
N CYS A 150 0.00 19.42 -4.96
CA CYS A 150 -0.69 18.70 -6.02
C CYS A 150 -1.96 19.39 -6.54
N LYS A 151 -2.53 20.35 -5.80
CA LYS A 151 -3.63 21.21 -6.29
C LYS A 151 -3.19 22.27 -7.30
N GLY A 152 -1.88 22.38 -7.58
CA GLY A 152 -1.34 23.30 -8.57
C GLY A 152 -1.65 22.89 -10.01
N ALA A 153 -1.51 23.84 -10.93
CA ALA A 153 -1.68 23.57 -12.35
C ALA A 153 -0.54 22.69 -12.89
N LEU A 154 -0.89 21.57 -13.52
CA LEU A 154 0.07 20.75 -14.25
C LEU A 154 0.55 21.45 -15.53
N PRO A 155 1.82 21.27 -15.92
CA PRO A 155 2.29 21.73 -17.23
C PRO A 155 1.45 21.11 -18.36
N PRO A 156 0.98 21.88 -19.36
CA PRO A 156 0.07 21.38 -20.39
C PRO A 156 0.58 20.12 -21.10
N GLY A 157 1.84 20.12 -21.54
CA GLY A 157 2.42 18.95 -22.23
C GLY A 157 2.49 17.69 -21.35
N TYR A 158 2.72 17.84 -20.05
CA TYR A 158 2.71 16.70 -19.11
C TYR A 158 1.30 16.11 -19.00
N TYR A 159 0.29 16.98 -18.79
CA TYR A 159 -1.10 16.57 -18.66
C TYR A 159 -1.65 15.96 -19.95
N GLU A 160 -1.34 16.54 -21.11
CA GLU A 160 -1.78 16.04 -22.42
C GLU A 160 -1.24 14.63 -22.70
N THR A 161 0.06 14.39 -22.46
CA THR A 161 0.66 13.06 -22.61
C THR A 161 0.02 12.05 -21.65
N LEU A 162 -0.11 12.41 -20.37
CA LEU A 162 -0.75 11.55 -19.37
C LEU A 162 -2.19 11.17 -19.79
N ASN A 163 -3.00 12.18 -20.13
CA ASN A 163 -4.40 11.98 -20.49
C ASN A 163 -4.56 11.14 -21.76
N SER A 164 -3.68 11.33 -22.75
CA SER A 164 -3.68 10.51 -23.96
C SER A 164 -3.38 9.04 -23.65
N CYS A 165 -2.36 8.77 -22.82
CA CYS A 165 -2.00 7.42 -22.41
C CYS A 165 -3.12 6.73 -21.62
N LEU A 166 -3.69 7.41 -20.62
CA LEU A 166 -4.78 6.85 -19.81
C LEU A 166 -6.02 6.54 -20.63
N ARG A 167 -6.37 7.42 -21.57
CA ARG A 167 -7.49 7.18 -22.49
C ARG A 167 -7.24 5.97 -23.38
N TYR A 168 -6.04 5.81 -23.93
CA TYR A 168 -5.71 4.65 -24.76
C TYR A 168 -5.95 3.32 -24.02
N HIS A 169 -5.56 3.24 -22.74
CA HIS A 169 -5.78 2.07 -21.89
C HIS A 169 -7.19 1.96 -21.28
N SER A 170 -8.04 2.99 -21.42
CA SER A 170 -9.44 2.91 -21.00
C SER A 170 -10.35 2.26 -22.06
N TYR A 171 -9.88 2.21 -23.32
CA TYR A 171 -10.64 1.67 -24.46
C TYR A 171 -10.11 0.32 -24.99
N ASN A 172 -8.96 -0.15 -24.50
CA ASN A 172 -8.32 -1.41 -24.88
C ASN A 172 -8.06 -2.25 -23.64
#